data_AF-A0A7S4R1G4-F1
#
_entry.id   AF-A0A7S4R1G4-F1
#
_cell.length_a   1.000
_cell.length_b   1.000
_cell.length_c   1.000
_cell.angle_alpha   90.00
_cell.angle_beta   90.00
_cell.angle_gamma   90.00
#
_symmetry.space_group_name_H-M   'P 1'
#
loop_
_entity.id
_entity.type
_entity.pdbx_description
1 polymer ?
#
loop_
_entity_poly.entity_id
_entity_poly.type
_entity_poly.pdbx_seq_one_letter_code
_entity_poly.pdbx_strand_id
1 'polypeptide(L)'
;RPPSLFELLGGEAPIRRLVATFYSRVFSDPEAWFREIFQGSEEAAAVENLAMFLIERWGGPDHFAQRRGPGMLIARHMAFNLKRGSAQRWLVHMEAAIAELGALFEAEAAGLLRDFFRYQAHFIGYACLASRGEVGPNDDCGAGGPDCCSAGSSGVRGEAGPGEPGAPAAPEPGSGTAALGAGGGPKRRTSRTSGCCPCLRGCFTMPVLRS
;
A
#
# COMPACT_ATOMS: atom_id res chain seq x y z
N ARG A 1 -3.99 2.80 24.74
CA ARG A 1 -3.42 2.96 23.39
C ARG A 1 -2.98 1.59 22.94
N PRO A 2 -3.33 1.11 21.74
CA PRO A 2 -2.77 -0.15 21.23
C PRO A 2 -1.24 -0.02 21.12
N PRO A 3 -0.49 -1.11 21.36
CA PRO A 3 0.97 -1.07 21.24
C PRO A 3 1.37 -0.71 19.81
N SER A 4 2.48 0.01 19.70
CA SER A 4 3.16 0.25 18.44
C SER A 4 3.75 -1.05 17.89
N LEU A 5 4.00 -1.10 16.58
CA LEU A 5 4.64 -2.28 15.99
C LEU A 5 6.08 -2.44 16.52
N PHE A 6 6.77 -1.35 16.90
CA PHE A 6 8.06 -1.43 17.59
C PHE A 6 7.96 -2.18 18.92
N GLU A 7 6.93 -1.91 19.73
CA GLU A 7 6.68 -2.62 20.99
C GLU A 7 6.31 -4.09 20.75
N LEU A 8 5.43 -4.37 19.76
CA LEU A 8 5.04 -5.75 19.40
C LEU A 8 6.21 -6.60 18.88
N LEU A 9 7.22 -5.96 18.28
CA LEU A 9 8.42 -6.64 17.79
C LEU A 9 9.47 -6.84 18.89
N GLY A 10 9.26 -6.35 20.11
CA GLY A 10 10.25 -6.44 21.19
C GLY A 10 11.37 -5.40 21.09
N GLY A 11 11.11 -4.27 20.45
CA GLY A 11 12.02 -3.13 20.34
C GLY A 11 13.05 -3.24 19.21
N GLU A 12 14.21 -2.62 19.41
CA GLU A 12 15.21 -2.40 18.35
C GLU A 12 15.96 -3.67 17.93
N ALA A 13 16.35 -4.52 18.88
CA ALA A 13 17.21 -5.68 18.59
C ALA A 13 16.57 -6.69 17.62
N PRO A 14 15.27 -7.05 17.74
CA PRO A 14 14.61 -7.94 16.79
C PRO A 14 14.49 -7.33 15.38
N ILE A 15 14.25 -6.02 15.26
CA ILE A 15 14.20 -5.31 13.97
C ILE A 15 15.57 -5.34 13.30
N ARG A 16 16.64 -5.05 14.05
CA ARG A 16 18.01 -5.10 13.51
C ARG A 16 18.39 -6.51 13.05
N ARG A 17 18.01 -7.55 13.80
CA ARG A 17 18.20 -8.95 13.39
C ARG A 17 17.45 -9.27 12.11
N LEU A 18 16.18 -8.86 12.00
CA LEU A 18 15.38 -9.05 10.78
C LEU A 18 16.06 -8.45 9.57
N VAL A 19 16.51 -7.20 9.68
CA VAL A 19 17.17 -6.50 8.57
C VAL A 19 18.52 -7.13 8.22
N ALA A 20 19.30 -7.55 9.21
CA ALA A 20 20.57 -8.25 8.98
C ALA A 20 20.37 -9.60 8.28
N THR A 21 19.44 -10.43 8.76
CA THR A 21 19.07 -11.71 8.12
C THR A 21 18.57 -11.47 6.69
N PHE A 22 17.75 -10.45 6.48
CA PHE A 22 17.26 -10.07 5.16
C PHE A 22 18.40 -9.70 4.20
N TYR A 23 19.31 -8.81 4.59
CA TYR A 23 20.39 -8.39 3.70
C TYR A 23 21.43 -9.49 3.45
N SER A 24 21.73 -10.33 4.44
CA SER A 24 22.60 -11.50 4.23
C SER A 24 22.07 -12.40 3.09
N ARG A 25 20.74 -12.57 3.02
CA ARG A 25 20.07 -13.31 1.93
C ARG A 25 20.12 -12.57 0.59
N VAL A 26 19.90 -11.25 0.59
CA VAL A 26 19.99 -10.41 -0.63
C VAL A 26 21.39 -10.42 -1.23
N PHE A 27 22.44 -10.23 -0.42
CA PHE A 27 23.82 -10.19 -0.88
C PHE A 27 24.31 -11.58 -1.33
N SER A 28 23.72 -12.65 -0.80
CA SER A 28 23.99 -14.05 -1.19
C SER A 28 23.09 -14.58 -2.31
N ASP A 29 22.26 -13.73 -2.93
CA ASP A 29 21.31 -14.16 -3.94
C ASP A 29 22.01 -14.78 -5.18
N PRO A 30 21.61 -15.99 -5.64
CA PRO A 30 22.22 -16.60 -6.83
C PRO A 30 21.99 -15.80 -8.13
N GLU A 31 20.93 -15.00 -8.21
CA GLU A 31 20.54 -14.21 -9.37
C GLU A 31 21.39 -12.93 -9.47
N ALA A 32 22.38 -12.96 -10.37
CA ALA A 32 23.28 -11.83 -10.60
C ALA A 32 22.53 -10.53 -10.94
N TRP A 33 21.47 -10.60 -11.76
CA TRP A 33 20.68 -9.43 -12.16
C TRP A 33 20.02 -8.72 -10.99
N PHE A 34 19.72 -9.43 -9.89
CA PHE A 34 19.15 -8.86 -8.67
C PHE A 34 20.25 -8.27 -7.79
N ARG A 35 21.38 -8.98 -7.65
CA ARG A 35 22.54 -8.47 -6.88
C ARG A 35 23.14 -7.20 -7.49
N GLU A 36 23.11 -7.05 -8.81
CA GLU A 36 23.54 -5.83 -9.52
C GLU A 36 22.85 -4.55 -9.01
N ILE A 37 21.61 -4.64 -8.50
CA ILE A 37 20.88 -3.51 -7.92
C ILE A 37 21.64 -2.91 -6.73
N PHE A 38 22.36 -3.74 -5.99
CA PHE A 38 23.10 -3.38 -4.78
C PHE A 38 24.59 -3.15 -5.04
N GLN A 39 25.03 -3.16 -6.31
CA GLN A 39 26.43 -2.92 -6.65
C GLN A 39 26.88 -1.54 -6.15
N GLY A 40 28.00 -1.50 -5.42
CA GLY A 40 28.53 -0.29 -4.80
C GLY A 40 27.86 0.09 -3.46
N SER A 41 26.94 -0.73 -2.96
CA SER A 41 26.42 -0.60 -1.59
C SER A 41 27.17 -1.54 -0.65
N GLU A 42 27.56 -1.02 0.51
CA GLU A 42 28.10 -1.83 1.61
C GLU A 42 26.95 -2.47 2.39
N GLU A 43 27.00 -3.79 2.63
CA GLU A 43 25.95 -4.54 3.33
C GLU A 43 25.64 -3.94 4.71
N ALA A 44 26.68 -3.66 5.49
CA ALA A 44 26.53 -3.08 6.83
C ALA A 44 25.82 -1.71 6.79
N ALA A 45 26.10 -0.88 5.78
CA ALA A 45 25.44 0.41 5.63
C ALA A 45 23.98 0.24 5.19
N ALA A 46 23.69 -0.71 4.32
CA ALA A 46 22.33 -1.03 3.88
C ALA A 46 21.48 -1.52 5.06
N VAL A 47 22.04 -2.39 5.91
CA VAL A 47 21.44 -2.88 7.16
C VAL A 47 21.13 -1.72 8.09
N GLU A 48 22.11 -0.86 8.39
CA GLU A 48 21.92 0.26 9.31
C GLU A 48 20.82 1.22 8.81
N ASN A 49 20.85 1.55 7.51
CA ASN A 49 19.87 2.46 6.91
C ASN A 49 18.43 1.92 7.00
N LEU A 50 18.21 0.65 6.65
CA LEU A 50 16.86 0.07 6.71
C LEU A 50 16.41 -0.15 8.15
N ALA A 51 17.30 -0.58 9.05
CA ALA A 51 16.95 -0.77 10.46
C ALA A 51 16.53 0.54 11.11
N MET A 52 17.32 1.62 10.99
CA MET A 52 16.95 2.94 11.52
C MET A 52 15.61 3.42 10.96
N PHE A 53 15.39 3.26 9.66
CA PHE A 53 14.12 3.65 9.03
C PHE A 53 12.93 2.90 9.64
N LEU A 54 13.04 1.58 9.82
CA LEU A 54 11.95 0.75 10.34
C LEU A 54 11.69 1.00 11.83
N ILE A 55 12.75 1.20 12.63
CA ILE A 55 12.65 1.57 14.04
C ILE A 55 11.83 2.85 14.18
N GLU A 56 12.21 3.91 13.47
CA GLU A 56 11.49 5.18 13.49
C GLU A 56 10.06 5.02 12.97
N ARG A 57 9.89 4.32 11.84
CA ARG A 57 8.59 4.12 11.17
C ARG A 57 7.57 3.43 12.08
N TRP A 58 8.02 2.56 12.97
CA TRP A 58 7.16 1.75 13.83
C TRP A 58 7.05 2.25 15.27
N GLY A 59 7.59 3.44 15.57
CA GLY A 59 7.38 4.13 16.85
C GLY A 59 8.59 4.11 17.80
N GLY A 60 9.75 3.65 17.33
CA GLY A 60 11.02 3.80 18.05
C GLY A 60 11.67 5.18 17.84
N PRO A 61 12.94 5.35 18.26
CA PRO A 61 13.68 6.61 18.11
C PRO A 61 13.83 7.08 16.66
N ASP A 62 13.90 8.40 16.47
CA ASP A 62 13.93 9.11 15.18
C ASP A 62 15.35 9.28 14.58
N HIS A 63 16.23 8.30 14.81
CA HIS A 63 17.62 8.36 14.38
C HIS A 63 17.77 8.41 12.84
N PHE A 64 16.79 7.90 12.09
CA PHE A 64 16.84 7.95 10.64
C PHE A 64 16.66 9.38 10.13
N ALA A 65 15.58 10.06 10.52
CA ALA A 65 15.30 11.43 10.09
C ALA A 65 16.42 12.40 10.52
N GLN A 66 16.97 12.24 11.73
CA GLN A 66 18.08 13.06 12.21
C GLN A 66 19.35 12.94 11.35
N ARG A 67 19.66 11.74 10.84
CA ARG A 67 20.87 11.48 10.05
C ARG A 67 20.67 11.65 8.54
N ARG A 68 19.51 11.25 8.03
CA ARG A 68 19.23 11.07 6.59
C ARG A 68 18.18 12.05 6.07
N GLY A 69 17.47 12.77 6.94
CA GLY A 69 16.29 13.54 6.57
C GLY A 69 15.07 12.65 6.28
N PRO A 70 14.00 13.20 5.68
CA PRO A 70 12.75 12.47 5.49
C PRO A 70 12.92 11.19 4.65
N GLY A 71 12.08 10.20 4.96
CA GLY A 71 12.04 8.89 4.33
C GLY A 71 11.44 8.89 2.92
N MET A 72 11.96 9.71 2.00
CA MET A 72 11.51 9.84 0.61
C MET A 72 11.72 8.54 -0.21
N LEU A 73 10.95 7.50 0.08
CA LEU A 73 11.19 6.14 -0.40
C LEU A 73 11.29 6.08 -1.92
N ILE A 74 10.30 6.58 -2.65
CA ILE A 74 10.33 6.55 -4.13
C ILE A 74 11.57 7.28 -4.66
N ALA A 75 11.79 8.53 -4.24
CA ALA A 75 12.90 9.34 -4.74
C ALA A 75 14.27 8.68 -4.50
N ARG A 76 14.45 8.04 -3.34
CA ARG A 76 15.69 7.30 -3.02
C ARG A 76 15.85 6.01 -3.82
N HIS A 77 14.77 5.42 -4.31
CA HIS A 77 14.82 4.19 -5.12
C HIS A 77 14.91 4.46 -6.63
N MET A 78 14.62 5.67 -7.09
CA MET A 78 14.74 6.05 -8.52
C MET A 78 16.16 5.92 -9.08
N ALA A 79 17.19 5.98 -8.23
CA ALA A 79 18.58 5.82 -8.64
C ALA A 79 18.94 4.36 -8.98
N PHE A 80 18.13 3.39 -8.54
CA PHE A 80 18.40 1.97 -8.76
C PHE A 80 17.72 1.45 -10.03
N ASN A 81 18.40 0.54 -10.72
CA ASN A 81 17.87 -0.15 -11.89
C ASN A 81 16.90 -1.29 -11.47
N LEU A 82 15.75 -0.93 -10.90
CA LEU A 82 14.71 -1.89 -10.51
C LEU A 82 14.01 -2.45 -11.75
N LYS A 83 14.20 -3.73 -12.07
CA LYS A 83 13.58 -4.41 -13.21
C LYS A 83 12.18 -4.93 -12.83
N ARG A 84 11.40 -5.34 -13.84
CA ARG A 84 10.19 -6.15 -13.59
C ARG A 84 10.58 -7.39 -12.78
N GLY A 85 9.85 -7.68 -11.70
CA GLY A 85 10.17 -8.78 -10.79
C GLY A 85 11.12 -8.43 -9.64
N SER A 86 11.76 -7.26 -9.62
CA SER A 86 12.63 -6.86 -8.50
C SER A 86 11.89 -6.83 -7.16
N ALA A 87 10.65 -6.35 -7.13
CA ALA A 87 9.83 -6.31 -5.92
C ALA A 87 9.52 -7.73 -5.40
N GLN A 88 9.14 -8.64 -6.30
CA GLN A 88 8.87 -10.05 -5.95
C GLN A 88 10.12 -10.74 -5.43
N ARG A 89 11.28 -10.55 -6.09
CA ARG A 89 12.54 -11.15 -5.64
C ARG A 89 12.98 -10.61 -4.27
N TRP A 90 12.80 -9.31 -4.05
CA TRP A 90 13.04 -8.68 -2.74
C TRP A 90 12.14 -9.29 -1.66
N LEU A 91 10.85 -9.51 -1.97
CA LEU A 91 9.90 -10.12 -1.04
C LEU A 91 10.23 -11.56 -0.69
N VAL A 92 10.77 -12.36 -1.63
CA VAL A 92 11.23 -13.73 -1.33
C VAL A 92 12.22 -13.73 -0.15
N HIS A 93 13.18 -12.80 -0.15
CA HIS A 93 14.18 -12.70 0.93
C HIS A 93 13.58 -12.17 2.23
N MET A 94 12.71 -11.17 2.15
CA MET A 94 12.08 -10.59 3.34
C MET A 94 11.11 -11.57 4.01
N GLU A 95 10.28 -12.26 3.23
CA GLU A 95 9.37 -13.29 3.74
C GLU A 95 10.16 -14.45 4.37
N ALA A 96 11.29 -14.86 3.78
CA ALA A 96 12.16 -15.86 4.38
C ALA A 96 12.80 -15.39 5.70
N ALA A 97 13.23 -14.14 5.80
CA ALA A 97 13.77 -13.56 7.03
C ALA A 97 12.69 -13.45 8.13
N ILE A 98 11.47 -13.06 7.77
CA ILE A 98 10.32 -13.05 8.70
C ILE A 98 9.98 -14.46 9.16
N ALA A 99 10.02 -15.45 8.27
CA ALA A 99 9.72 -16.83 8.62
C ALA A 99 10.77 -17.41 9.59
N GLU A 100 12.06 -17.13 9.35
CA GLU A 100 13.16 -17.56 10.22
C GLU A 100 13.07 -16.97 11.63
N LEU A 101 12.71 -15.69 11.73
CA LEU A 101 12.67 -14.97 13.00
C LEU A 101 11.27 -14.89 13.61
N GLY A 102 10.25 -15.47 12.96
CA GLY A 102 8.85 -15.32 13.33
C GLY A 102 8.54 -15.74 14.76
N ALA A 103 9.29 -16.71 15.29
CA ALA A 103 9.19 -17.17 16.68
C ALA A 103 9.72 -16.15 17.72
N LEU A 104 10.43 -15.11 17.29
CA LEU A 104 10.94 -14.03 18.15
C LEU A 104 9.94 -12.88 18.31
N PHE A 105 8.84 -12.88 17.56
CA PHE A 105 7.85 -11.81 17.55
C PHE A 105 6.55 -12.25 18.22
N GLU A 106 5.77 -11.28 18.70
CA GLU A 106 4.37 -11.54 19.08
C GLU A 106 3.57 -12.08 17.87
N ALA A 107 2.55 -12.90 18.14
CA ALA A 107 1.86 -13.70 17.12
C ALA A 107 1.31 -12.86 15.94
N GLU A 108 0.81 -11.67 16.22
CA GLU A 108 0.23 -10.75 15.22
C GLU A 108 1.28 -9.98 14.42
N ALA A 109 2.50 -9.81 14.95
CA ALA A 109 3.52 -8.95 14.36
C ALA A 109 4.02 -9.48 13.00
N ALA A 110 4.15 -10.80 12.86
CA ALA A 110 4.60 -11.41 11.61
C ALA A 110 3.64 -11.16 10.42
N GLY A 111 2.33 -11.12 10.68
CA GLY A 111 1.32 -10.77 9.67
C GLY A 111 1.45 -9.31 9.22
N LEU A 112 1.53 -8.39 10.19
CA LEU A 112 1.70 -6.97 9.95
C LEU A 112 2.97 -6.64 9.15
N LEU A 113 4.09 -7.33 9.47
CA LEU A 113 5.34 -7.20 8.72
C LEU A 113 5.16 -7.61 7.26
N ARG A 114 4.56 -8.78 7.01
CA ARG A 114 4.33 -9.29 5.64
C ARG A 114 3.48 -8.33 4.82
N ASP A 115 2.38 -7.83 5.37
CA ASP A 115 1.49 -6.92 4.67
C ASP A 115 2.17 -5.58 4.38
N PHE A 116 2.87 -5.02 5.37
CA PHE A 116 3.64 -3.78 5.22
C PHE A 116 4.66 -3.89 4.08
N PHE A 117 5.49 -4.94 4.11
CA PHE A 117 6.55 -5.10 3.11
C PHE A 117 6.01 -5.43 1.73
N ARG A 118 4.96 -6.26 1.62
CA ARG A 118 4.32 -6.56 0.35
C ARG A 118 3.79 -5.29 -0.31
N TYR A 119 3.05 -4.47 0.43
CA TYR A 119 2.59 -3.18 -0.07
C TYR A 119 3.76 -2.29 -0.49
N GLN A 120 4.76 -2.14 0.38
CA GLN A 120 5.84 -1.18 0.17
C GLN A 120 6.74 -1.56 -1.02
N ALA A 121 7.06 -2.84 -1.19
CA ALA A 121 7.86 -3.36 -2.29
C ALA A 121 7.16 -3.16 -3.64
N HIS A 122 5.87 -3.51 -3.72
CA HIS A 122 5.09 -3.29 -4.95
C HIS A 122 4.89 -1.81 -5.25
N PHE A 123 4.58 -0.98 -4.25
CA PHE A 123 4.41 0.45 -4.43
C PHE A 123 5.67 1.12 -4.98
N ILE A 124 6.84 0.83 -4.41
CA ILE A 124 8.12 1.38 -4.88
C ILE A 124 8.47 0.83 -6.27
N GLY A 125 8.38 -0.49 -6.45
CA GLY A 125 8.71 -1.14 -7.72
C GLY A 125 7.87 -0.59 -8.87
N TYR A 126 6.55 -0.51 -8.67
CA TYR A 126 5.63 0.07 -9.65
C TYR A 126 5.94 1.55 -9.91
N ALA A 127 6.12 2.37 -8.87
CA ALA A 127 6.42 3.79 -9.05
C ALA A 127 7.70 4.03 -9.85
N CYS A 128 8.76 3.24 -9.59
CA CYS A 128 10.02 3.35 -10.32
C CYS A 128 9.86 2.91 -11.79
N LEU A 129 9.21 1.78 -12.05
CA LEU A 129 8.95 1.30 -13.41
C LEU A 129 8.08 2.29 -14.20
N ALA A 130 7.02 2.81 -13.57
CA ALA A 130 6.10 3.78 -14.19
C ALA A 130 6.83 5.08 -14.55
N SER A 131 7.74 5.55 -13.70
CA SER A 131 8.52 6.77 -13.97
C SER A 131 9.44 6.65 -15.19
N ARG A 132 9.80 5.43 -15.59
CA ARG A 132 10.60 5.13 -16.78
C ARG A 132 9.76 4.71 -17.99
N GLY A 133 8.43 4.71 -17.88
CA GLY A 133 7.52 4.25 -18.93
C GLY A 133 7.56 2.74 -19.16
N GLU A 134 8.10 1.97 -18.20
CA GLU A 134 8.27 0.52 -18.31
C GLU A 134 7.04 -0.27 -17.85
N VAL A 135 6.03 0.39 -17.26
CA VAL A 135 4.68 -0.14 -17.02
C VAL A 135 3.64 0.89 -17.44
N GLY A 136 2.75 0.50 -18.35
CA GLY A 136 1.60 1.28 -18.78
C GLY A 136 0.35 1.00 -17.95
N PRO A 137 -0.69 1.86 -18.05
CA PRO A 137 -1.95 1.75 -17.29
C PRO A 137 -2.76 0.46 -17.56
N ASN A 138 -2.38 -0.34 -18.57
CA ASN A 138 -3.10 -1.56 -18.99
C ASN A 138 -2.22 -2.83 -18.99
N ASP A 139 -0.98 -2.77 -18.48
CA ASP A 139 -0.03 -3.88 -18.59
C ASP A 139 -0.35 -5.08 -17.68
N ASP A 140 -1.36 -4.97 -16.81
CA ASP A 140 -1.83 -6.02 -15.90
C ASP A 140 -3.17 -6.65 -16.33
N CYS A 141 -3.72 -6.26 -17.48
CA CYS A 141 -4.80 -6.99 -18.11
C CYS A 141 -4.22 -8.26 -18.75
N GLY A 142 -3.95 -9.26 -17.91
CA GLY A 142 -3.15 -10.43 -18.24
C GLY A 142 -3.48 -11.08 -19.58
N ALA A 143 -2.45 -11.26 -20.40
CA ALA A 143 -2.40 -12.33 -21.36
C ALA A 143 -2.45 -13.67 -20.59
N GLY A 144 -3.65 -14.16 -20.24
CA GLY A 144 -3.83 -15.51 -19.68
C GLY A 144 -4.95 -15.75 -18.66
N GLY A 145 -5.78 -14.77 -18.30
CA GLY A 145 -6.95 -14.97 -17.42
C GLY A 145 -8.27 -14.86 -18.20
N PRO A 146 -9.33 -15.65 -17.88
CA PRO A 146 -10.59 -15.56 -18.61
C PRO A 146 -11.18 -14.16 -18.46
N ASP A 147 -11.44 -13.54 -19.61
CA ASP A 147 -11.90 -12.16 -19.80
C ASP A 147 -13.02 -11.78 -18.82
N CYS A 148 -12.67 -11.07 -17.73
CA CYS A 148 -13.64 -10.53 -16.78
C CYS A 148 -14.54 -9.44 -17.42
N CYS A 149 -14.14 -8.90 -18.58
CA CYS A 149 -14.89 -7.89 -19.32
C CYS A 149 -15.88 -8.45 -20.35
N SER A 150 -15.95 -9.78 -20.55
CA SER A 150 -16.81 -10.39 -21.58
C SER A 150 -18.11 -11.02 -21.04
N ALA A 151 -18.36 -10.94 -19.73
CA ALA A 151 -19.62 -11.42 -19.15
C ALA A 151 -20.75 -10.43 -19.48
N GLY A 152 -21.39 -10.70 -20.63
CA GLY A 152 -22.49 -9.91 -21.19
C GLY A 152 -23.63 -9.68 -20.21
N SER A 153 -24.26 -8.51 -20.38
CA SER A 153 -25.51 -8.11 -19.77
C SER A 153 -26.63 -9.13 -20.03
N SER A 154 -26.79 -10.10 -19.15
CA SER A 154 -28.00 -10.90 -19.05
C SER A 154 -28.77 -10.40 -17.84
N GLY A 155 -29.79 -9.58 -18.10
CA GLY A 155 -30.60 -8.95 -17.08
C GLY A 155 -31.37 -9.97 -16.25
N VAL A 156 -31.36 -9.81 -14.93
CA VAL A 156 -32.35 -10.44 -14.05
C VAL A 156 -33.44 -9.41 -13.73
N ARG A 157 -34.66 -9.79 -14.07
CA ARG A 157 -35.90 -9.03 -13.87
C ARG A 157 -36.33 -9.25 -12.42
N GLY A 158 -36.67 -8.19 -11.71
CA GLY A 158 -37.19 -8.27 -10.34
C GLY A 158 -38.63 -8.77 -10.32
N GLU A 159 -38.97 -9.56 -9.30
CA GLU A 159 -40.34 -9.93 -8.93
C GLU A 159 -40.51 -9.66 -7.43
N ALA A 160 -41.60 -9.00 -7.07
CA ALA A 160 -41.98 -8.65 -5.69
C ALA A 160 -43.05 -9.62 -5.17
N GLY A 161 -43.01 -9.93 -3.87
CA GLY A 161 -44.04 -10.71 -3.16
C GLY A 161 -43.87 -10.65 -1.63
N PRO A 162 -44.92 -10.91 -0.83
CA PRO A 162 -45.37 -9.97 0.21
C PRO A 162 -45.29 -10.45 1.67
N GLY A 163 -45.44 -9.51 2.62
CA GLY A 163 -46.18 -9.70 3.89
C GLY A 163 -45.36 -9.89 5.19
N GLU A 164 -45.26 -8.82 5.99
CA GLU A 164 -45.02 -8.90 7.45
C GLU A 164 -46.26 -9.39 8.21
N PRO A 165 -46.11 -9.87 9.47
CA PRO A 165 -46.60 -9.04 10.57
C PRO A 165 -45.81 -9.13 11.91
N GLY A 166 -45.84 -8.03 12.68
CA GLY A 166 -46.13 -8.08 14.14
C GLY A 166 -45.07 -7.58 15.12
N ALA A 167 -45.25 -6.35 15.64
CA ALA A 167 -44.47 -5.66 16.67
C ALA A 167 -44.67 -6.21 18.12
N PRO A 168 -44.06 -5.64 19.20
CA PRO A 168 -44.55 -4.37 19.75
C PRO A 168 -43.51 -3.38 20.34
N ALA A 169 -44.02 -2.17 20.58
CA ALA A 169 -43.39 -0.91 20.95
C ALA A 169 -42.97 -0.77 22.42
N ALA A 170 -42.13 0.24 22.69
CA ALA A 170 -41.92 0.85 24.01
C ALA A 170 -42.10 2.39 23.94
N PRO A 171 -42.49 3.06 25.04
CA PRO A 171 -43.16 4.38 25.01
C PRO A 171 -42.26 5.61 25.21
N GLU A 172 -42.72 6.73 24.66
CA GLU A 172 -42.33 8.14 24.95
C GLU A 172 -43.44 8.78 25.83
N PRO A 173 -43.22 9.89 26.58
CA PRO A 173 -43.41 11.22 25.96
C PRO A 173 -42.72 12.46 26.60
N GLY A 174 -42.58 13.48 25.74
CA GLY A 174 -42.92 14.89 26.03
C GLY A 174 -41.74 15.87 25.94
N SER A 175 -41.83 17.08 25.39
CA SER A 175 -42.89 17.89 24.74
C SER A 175 -42.21 19.18 24.25
N GLY A 176 -42.62 19.77 23.12
CA GLY A 176 -42.40 21.20 22.86
C GLY A 176 -42.18 21.64 21.39
N THR A 177 -43.28 21.94 20.68
CA THR A 177 -43.58 23.15 19.85
C THR A 177 -42.43 23.94 19.19
N ALA A 178 -42.45 24.46 17.95
CA ALA A 178 -43.52 24.95 17.05
C ALA A 178 -42.98 25.24 15.62
N ALA A 179 -43.89 25.26 14.63
CA ALA A 179 -44.03 26.18 13.47
C ALA A 179 -42.85 26.46 12.50
N LEU A 180 -42.97 26.82 11.21
CA LEU A 180 -43.98 26.96 10.14
C LEU A 180 -43.14 27.31 8.87
N GLY A 181 -43.56 26.94 7.66
CA GLY A 181 -43.07 27.62 6.43
C GLY A 181 -43.02 26.77 5.14
N ALA A 182 -43.84 27.14 4.16
CA ALA A 182 -44.14 26.42 2.91
C ALA A 182 -43.28 26.84 1.69
N GLY A 183 -43.26 26.03 0.61
CA GLY A 183 -42.98 26.54 -0.75
C GLY A 183 -42.48 25.57 -1.85
N GLY A 184 -43.41 24.93 -2.59
CA GLY A 184 -43.47 24.77 -4.07
C GLY A 184 -42.32 24.25 -4.98
N GLY A 185 -42.46 22.99 -5.47
CA GLY A 185 -42.31 22.42 -6.85
C GLY A 185 -41.09 22.70 -7.79
N PRO A 186 -40.99 22.08 -8.99
CA PRO A 186 -41.29 20.70 -9.43
C PRO A 186 -40.08 19.96 -10.09
N LYS A 187 -40.30 18.67 -10.43
CA LYS A 187 -39.37 17.69 -11.03
C LYS A 187 -38.73 18.10 -12.37
N ARG A 188 -37.49 17.67 -12.63
CA ARG A 188 -37.05 17.22 -13.98
C ARG A 188 -36.24 15.92 -13.94
N ARG A 189 -36.51 15.12 -14.96
CA ARG A 189 -36.08 13.74 -15.22
C ARG A 189 -34.96 13.75 -16.26
N THR A 190 -34.11 12.72 -16.20
CA THR A 190 -33.25 12.13 -17.26
C THR A 190 -32.20 13.01 -17.96
N SER A 191 -30.94 12.58 -17.93
CA SER A 191 -30.40 11.72 -19.00
C SER A 191 -29.02 11.18 -18.61
N ARG A 192 -28.81 9.91 -18.93
CA ARG A 192 -27.54 9.19 -18.80
C ARG A 192 -26.80 9.43 -20.12
N THR A 193 -25.63 10.06 -20.07
CA THR A 193 -24.65 10.02 -21.16
C THR A 193 -23.30 9.68 -20.58
N SER A 194 -22.79 8.53 -21.01
CA SER A 194 -21.39 8.13 -20.94
C SER A 194 -20.50 9.13 -21.67
N GLY A 195 -19.25 9.26 -21.20
CA GLY A 195 -18.15 9.76 -22.03
C GLY A 195 -17.30 10.80 -21.34
N CYS A 196 -16.11 10.35 -20.91
CA CYS A 196 -14.88 11.12 -20.68
C CYS A 196 -15.01 12.44 -19.91
N CYS A 197 -14.64 12.43 -18.62
CA CYS A 197 -14.30 13.66 -17.91
C CYS A 197 -12.79 13.94 -18.03
N PRO A 198 -12.38 15.08 -18.63
CA PRO A 198 -11.01 15.49 -18.81
C PRO A 198 -10.56 16.33 -17.61
N CYS A 199 -9.73 15.76 -16.74
CA CYS A 199 -9.01 16.55 -15.75
C CYS A 199 -7.72 15.83 -15.38
N LEU A 200 -6.62 16.24 -16.01
CA LEU A 200 -5.23 16.22 -15.50
C LEU A 200 -4.30 16.73 -16.62
N ARG A 201 -4.55 17.95 -17.09
CA ARG A 201 -3.53 18.76 -17.77
C ARG A 201 -3.15 19.88 -16.82
N GLY A 202 -1.89 19.91 -16.42
CA GLY A 202 -1.28 21.02 -15.70
C GLY A 202 -0.93 20.70 -14.26
N CYS A 203 0.28 20.16 -14.06
CA CYS A 203 1.22 20.54 -12.99
C CYS A 203 2.36 19.52 -12.99
N PHE A 204 3.41 19.72 -13.79
CA PHE A 204 4.79 19.30 -13.49
C PHE A 204 5.73 19.94 -14.50
N THR A 205 5.99 21.24 -14.31
CA THR A 205 7.20 21.88 -14.83
C THR A 205 7.84 22.60 -13.64
N MET A 206 8.95 22.05 -13.15
CA MET A 206 9.92 22.78 -12.35
C MET A 206 11.32 22.30 -12.75
N PRO A 207 12.33 23.19 -12.71
CA PRO A 207 13.52 23.09 -13.53
C PRO A 207 14.58 22.20 -12.91
N VAL A 208 15.35 21.55 -13.80
CA VAL A 208 16.60 20.88 -13.47
C VAL A 208 17.61 21.95 -13.02
N LEU A 209 17.96 21.95 -11.73
CA LEU A 209 19.17 22.59 -11.24
C LEU A 209 20.24 21.51 -11.13
N ARG A 210 21.14 21.48 -12.13
CA ARG A 210 22.48 20.91 -11.97
C ARG A 210 23.31 21.87 -11.10
N SER A 211 24.22 21.28 -10.33
CA SER A 211 25.30 21.96 -9.59
C SER A 211 26.08 22.94 -10.45
#